data_AF-A0A3B3WH25-F1
#
_entry.id   AF-A0A3B3WH25-F1
#
_cell.length_a   1.000
_cell.length_b   1.000
_cell.length_c   1.000
_cell.angle_alpha   90.00
_cell.angle_beta   90.00
_cell.angle_gamma   90.00
#
_symmetry.space_group_name_H-M   'P 1'
#
loop_
_entity.id
_entity.type
_entity.pdbx_description
1 polymer ?
#
loop_
_entity_poly.entity_id
_entity_poly.type
_entity_poly.pdbx_seq_one_letter_code
_entity_poly.pdbx_strand_id
1 'polypeptide(L)'
;MAGLNDSCTDLEVLLKRYYLSVAYGIIFVVGLVGNITSIGIYLAKLRPWKSSSIIMVNLALTDLLYVLTMPFLVYYYSNGESWMLGDFMCRFVRFAFHFHLYGSILSLSCVAVFRFLVVIQPLRVVEVQQKVWGIVACLVVWIVSAAEVTPMLTFISLTHKDNMTFCIDFLTFPLFLNHSCANFLHVLNAARL
;
A
#
# COMPACT_ATOMS: atom_id res chain seq x y z
N MET A 1 -36.12 7.75 6.95
CA MET A 1 -35.07 6.74 6.73
C MET A 1 -34.58 6.67 5.28
N ALA A 2 -35.38 7.03 4.27
CA ALA A 2 -34.92 7.10 2.86
C ALA A 2 -33.84 8.17 2.62
N GLY A 3 -34.00 9.39 3.15
CA GLY A 3 -33.04 10.49 2.90
C GLY A 3 -31.66 10.37 3.58
N LEU A 4 -31.48 9.45 4.52
CA LEU A 4 -30.19 9.24 5.20
C LEU A 4 -29.24 8.40 4.34
N ASN A 5 -29.75 7.42 3.59
CA ASN A 5 -28.94 6.58 2.70
C ASN A 5 -28.49 7.35 1.45
N ASP A 6 -29.37 8.20 0.89
CA ASP A 6 -29.02 8.99 -0.30
C ASP A 6 -27.92 10.02 0.01
N SER A 7 -28.03 10.71 1.16
CA SER A 7 -27.00 11.69 1.59
C SER A 7 -25.65 11.05 1.93
N CYS A 8 -25.64 9.83 2.50
CA CYS A 8 -24.40 9.10 2.76
C CYS A 8 -23.73 8.64 1.45
N THR A 9 -24.53 8.21 0.48
CA THR A 9 -24.04 7.76 -0.82
C THR A 9 -23.40 8.92 -1.60
N ASP A 10 -24.02 10.10 -1.61
CA ASP A 10 -23.48 11.28 -2.29
C ASP A 10 -22.19 11.80 -1.64
N LEU A 11 -22.14 11.85 -0.30
CA LEU A 11 -20.93 12.26 0.42
C LEU A 11 -19.78 11.27 0.20
N GLU A 12 -20.06 9.97 0.17
CA GLU A 12 -19.07 8.92 -0.11
C GLU A 12 -18.50 9.06 -1.53
N VAL A 13 -19.34 9.29 -2.53
CA VAL A 13 -18.93 9.49 -3.93
C VAL A 13 -18.05 10.74 -4.08
N LEU A 14 -18.45 11.86 -3.47
CA LEU A 14 -17.66 13.10 -3.51
C LEU A 14 -16.32 12.94 -2.79
N LEU A 15 -16.32 12.31 -1.62
CA LEU A 15 -15.09 12.09 -0.85
C LEU A 15 -14.15 11.17 -1.63
N LYS A 16 -14.62 10.04 -2.17
CA LYS A 16 -13.76 9.17 -2.99
C LYS A 16 -13.21 9.88 -4.21
N ARG A 17 -14.05 10.62 -4.95
CA ARG A 17 -13.65 11.28 -6.19
C ARG A 17 -12.65 12.41 -5.99
N TYR A 18 -12.86 13.27 -4.99
CA TYR A 18 -11.98 14.44 -4.77
C TYR A 18 -10.85 14.12 -3.80
N TYR A 19 -11.15 13.55 -2.64
CA TYR A 19 -10.14 13.30 -1.61
C TYR A 19 -9.17 12.21 -2.04
N LEU A 20 -9.63 11.06 -2.53
CA LEU A 20 -8.71 9.97 -2.90
C LEU A 20 -7.88 10.32 -4.14
N SER A 21 -8.47 10.91 -5.19
CA SER A 21 -7.70 11.32 -6.37
C SER A 21 -6.62 12.34 -6.03
N VAL A 22 -6.93 13.35 -5.21
CA VAL A 22 -5.92 14.34 -4.77
C VAL A 22 -4.88 13.70 -3.86
N ALA A 23 -5.30 12.89 -2.88
CA ALA A 23 -4.39 12.22 -1.97
C ALA A 23 -3.42 11.29 -2.71
N TYR A 24 -3.91 10.44 -3.61
CA TYR A 24 -3.05 9.56 -4.42
C TYR A 24 -2.12 10.34 -5.35
N GLY A 25 -2.56 11.48 -5.89
CA GLY A 25 -1.71 12.38 -6.66
C GLY A 25 -0.57 13.00 -5.83
N ILE A 26 -0.85 13.43 -4.60
CA ILE A 26 0.16 13.93 -3.67
C ILE A 26 1.13 12.82 -3.27
N ILE A 27 0.60 11.64 -2.90
CA ILE A 27 1.39 10.45 -2.56
C ILE A 27 2.30 10.08 -3.74
N PHE A 28 1.82 10.20 -4.97
CA PHE A 28 2.63 9.95 -6.15
C PHE A 28 3.86 10.87 -6.21
N VAL A 29 3.65 12.18 -6.12
CA VAL A 29 4.75 13.16 -6.22
C VAL A 29 5.72 13.01 -5.05
N VAL A 30 5.20 12.96 -3.82
CA VAL A 30 6.02 12.86 -2.60
C VAL A 30 6.76 11.53 -2.56
N GLY A 31 6.08 10.43 -2.88
CA GLY A 31 6.65 9.09 -2.92
C GLY A 31 7.74 8.94 -3.97
N LEU A 32 7.54 9.52 -5.17
CA LEU A 32 8.53 9.49 -6.24
C LEU A 32 9.80 10.26 -5.83
N VAL A 33 9.65 11.51 -5.40
CA VAL A 33 10.78 12.36 -5.01
C VAL A 33 11.48 11.80 -3.77
N GLY A 34 10.72 11.41 -2.75
CA GLY A 34 11.24 10.91 -1.49
C GLY A 34 12.02 9.62 -1.66
N ASN A 35 11.47 8.62 -2.36
CA ASN A 35 12.13 7.34 -2.53
C ASN A 35 13.33 7.39 -3.49
N ILE A 36 13.27 8.19 -4.58
CA ILE A 36 14.46 8.41 -5.45
C ILE A 36 15.58 9.06 -4.63
N THR A 37 15.26 10.07 -3.83
CA THR A 37 16.23 10.76 -2.98
C THR A 37 16.84 9.80 -1.95
N SER A 38 15.99 8.97 -1.31
CA SER A 38 16.41 7.95 -0.36
C SER A 38 17.43 6.99 -0.99
N ILE A 39 17.10 6.40 -2.14
CA ILE A 39 18.02 5.52 -2.89
C ILE A 39 19.32 6.26 -3.21
N GLY A 40 19.24 7.50 -3.72
CA GLY A 40 20.42 8.32 -4.00
C GLY A 40 21.34 8.49 -2.79
N ILE A 41 20.78 8.77 -1.61
CA ILE A 41 21.52 8.89 -0.35
C ILE A 41 22.15 7.54 0.04
N TYR A 42 21.43 6.43 -0.06
CA TYR A 42 21.97 5.10 0.23
C TYR A 42 23.14 4.73 -0.67
N LEU A 43 23.03 5.00 -1.98
CA LEU A 43 24.07 4.70 -2.96
C LEU A 43 25.32 5.59 -2.76
N ALA A 44 25.12 6.88 -2.48
CA ALA A 44 26.18 7.89 -2.47
C ALA A 44 26.86 8.07 -1.09
N LYS A 45 26.12 7.95 0.02
CA LYS A 45 26.58 8.37 1.35
C LYS A 45 26.68 7.25 2.38
N LEU A 46 25.99 6.12 2.20
CA LEU A 46 25.87 5.07 3.23
C LEU A 46 26.73 3.82 2.94
N ARG A 47 27.96 4.04 2.45
CA ARG A 47 28.99 2.99 2.38
C ARG A 47 29.80 2.94 3.70
N PRO A 48 30.19 1.75 4.18
CA PRO A 48 30.00 0.41 3.61
C PRO A 48 28.58 -0.13 3.78
N TRP A 49 28.10 -0.89 2.80
CA TRP A 49 26.76 -1.47 2.80
C TRP A 49 26.65 -2.60 3.81
N LYS A 50 25.64 -2.50 4.68
CA LYS A 50 25.28 -3.50 5.69
C LYS A 50 23.94 -4.17 5.33
N SER A 51 23.59 -5.27 6.00
CA SER A 51 22.30 -5.95 5.82
C SER A 51 21.10 -5.00 5.88
N SER A 52 21.04 -4.11 6.87
CA SER A 52 19.95 -3.13 6.99
C SER A 52 19.88 -2.13 5.83
N SER A 53 21.02 -1.72 5.26
CA SER A 53 21.05 -0.80 4.10
C SER A 53 20.45 -1.46 2.86
N ILE A 54 20.69 -2.76 2.68
CA ILE A 54 20.12 -3.52 1.55
C ILE A 54 18.60 -3.62 1.67
N ILE A 55 18.10 -3.93 2.88
CA ILE A 55 16.65 -4.01 3.12
C ILE A 55 15.99 -2.65 2.90
N MET A 56 16.60 -1.56 3.39
CA MET A 56 16.12 -0.20 3.17
C MET A 56 16.06 0.19 1.69
N VAL A 57 17.08 -0.18 0.89
CA VAL A 57 17.08 0.08 -0.56
C VAL A 57 16.02 -0.77 -1.27
N ASN A 58 15.85 -2.04 -0.90
CA ASN A 58 14.78 -2.88 -1.44
C ASN A 58 13.39 -2.31 -1.13
N LEU A 59 13.20 -1.80 0.10
CA LEU A 59 11.96 -1.15 0.51
C LEU A 59 11.69 0.09 -0.35
N ALA A 60 12.66 1.01 -0.47
CA ALA A 60 12.52 2.21 -1.29
C ALA A 60 12.28 1.90 -2.79
N LEU A 61 12.88 0.83 -3.31
CA LEU A 61 12.62 0.37 -4.67
C LEU A 61 11.18 -0.15 -4.84
N THR A 62 10.70 -0.92 -3.88
CA THR A 62 9.33 -1.45 -3.89
C THR A 62 8.30 -0.31 -3.77
N ASP A 63 8.59 0.69 -2.91
CA ASP A 63 7.78 1.90 -2.79
C ASP A 63 7.70 2.65 -4.12
N LEU A 64 8.81 2.81 -4.84
CA LEU A 64 8.80 3.44 -6.17
C LEU A 64 7.94 2.67 -7.16
N LEU A 65 8.10 1.35 -7.23
CA LEU A 65 7.32 0.52 -8.14
C LEU A 65 5.82 0.65 -7.86
N TYR A 66 5.42 0.64 -6.59
CA TYR A 66 4.03 0.82 -6.20
C TYR A 66 3.52 2.24 -6.46
N VAL A 67 4.33 3.27 -6.15
CA VAL A 67 3.98 4.67 -6.42
C VAL A 67 3.74 4.90 -7.91
N LEU A 68 4.49 4.26 -8.81
CA LEU A 68 4.25 4.33 -10.26
C LEU A 68 2.88 3.78 -10.67
N THR A 69 2.21 2.96 -9.84
CA THR A 69 0.84 2.49 -10.08
C THR A 69 -0.25 3.47 -9.61
N MET A 70 0.09 4.44 -8.73
CA MET A 70 -0.84 5.43 -8.20
C MET A 70 -1.60 6.24 -9.27
N PRO A 71 -1.00 6.67 -10.39
CA PRO A 71 -1.71 7.40 -11.43
C PRO A 71 -2.91 6.65 -12.00
N PHE A 72 -2.86 5.31 -12.04
CA PHE A 72 -4.00 4.50 -12.48
C PHE A 72 -5.17 4.56 -11.49
N LEU A 73 -4.89 4.64 -10.18
CA LEU A 73 -5.93 4.88 -9.17
C LEU A 73 -6.50 6.30 -9.28
N VAL A 74 -5.66 7.30 -9.50
CA VAL A 74 -6.12 8.69 -9.69
C VAL A 74 -7.11 8.77 -10.86
N TYR A 75 -6.78 8.11 -11.98
CA TYR A 75 -7.66 8.00 -13.14
C TYR A 75 -8.97 7.26 -12.84
N TYR A 76 -8.89 6.14 -12.11
CA TYR A 76 -10.08 5.38 -11.68
C TYR A 76 -11.05 6.22 -10.84
N TYR A 77 -10.55 6.89 -9.79
CA TYR A 77 -11.39 7.69 -8.91
C TYR A 77 -11.90 8.98 -9.57
N SER A 78 -11.10 9.61 -10.44
CA SER A 78 -11.53 10.84 -11.13
C SER A 78 -12.64 10.55 -12.16
N ASN A 79 -12.65 9.35 -12.73
CA ASN A 79 -13.64 8.84 -13.66
C ASN A 79 -14.85 8.16 -12.99
N GLY A 80 -15.11 8.47 -11.71
CA GLY A 80 -16.30 7.99 -11.00
C GLY A 80 -16.29 6.49 -10.71
N GLU A 81 -15.12 5.92 -10.41
CA GLU A 81 -14.95 4.50 -10.08
C GLU A 81 -15.25 3.53 -11.23
N SER A 82 -15.25 4.01 -12.47
CA SER A 82 -15.33 3.14 -13.66
C SER A 82 -13.94 2.72 -14.13
N TRP A 83 -13.60 1.45 -13.90
CA TRP A 83 -12.36 0.80 -14.32
C TRP A 83 -12.36 0.48 -15.82
N MET A 84 -11.52 1.19 -16.59
CA MET A 84 -11.42 1.03 -18.05
C MET A 84 -10.11 0.39 -18.54
N LEU A 85 -9.19 0.06 -17.64
CA LEU A 85 -7.85 -0.44 -17.97
C LEU A 85 -7.78 -1.98 -18.15
N GLY A 86 -8.94 -2.65 -18.09
CA GLY A 86 -9.07 -4.11 -18.24
C GLY A 86 -8.76 -4.92 -16.97
N ASP A 87 -9.08 -6.22 -17.02
CA ASP A 87 -8.97 -7.14 -15.87
C ASP A 87 -7.56 -7.28 -15.34
N PHE A 88 -6.59 -7.42 -16.25
CA PHE A 88 -5.18 -7.59 -15.89
C PHE A 88 -4.65 -6.41 -15.07
N MET A 89 -4.96 -5.17 -15.48
CA MET A 89 -4.52 -3.98 -14.75
C MET A 89 -5.23 -3.87 -13.40
N CYS A 90 -6.51 -4.24 -13.29
CA CYS A 90 -7.23 -4.26 -12.01
C CYS A 90 -6.53 -5.20 -11.02
N ARG A 91 -6.28 -6.45 -11.44
CA ARG A 91 -5.57 -7.44 -10.63
C ARG A 91 -4.16 -6.98 -10.29
N PHE A 92 -3.42 -6.43 -11.27
CA PHE A 92 -2.04 -5.97 -11.07
C PHE A 92 -1.95 -4.82 -10.06
N VAL A 93 -2.80 -3.79 -10.19
CA VAL A 93 -2.79 -2.64 -9.28
C VAL A 93 -3.16 -3.05 -7.85
N ARG A 94 -4.18 -3.90 -7.70
CA ARG A 94 -4.57 -4.44 -6.39
C ARG A 94 -3.51 -5.38 -5.82
N PHE A 95 -2.89 -6.21 -6.66
CA PHE A 95 -1.75 -7.04 -6.26
C PHE A 95 -0.59 -6.18 -5.75
N ALA A 96 -0.21 -5.16 -6.51
CA ALA A 96 0.88 -4.25 -6.16
C ALA A 96 0.65 -3.56 -4.82
N PHE A 97 -0.60 -3.14 -4.54
CA PHE A 97 -0.99 -2.60 -3.23
C PHE A 97 -0.70 -3.57 -2.07
N HIS A 98 -1.23 -4.79 -2.17
CA HIS A 98 -1.10 -5.75 -1.07
C HIS A 98 0.34 -6.23 -0.93
N PHE A 99 1.02 -6.49 -2.05
CA PHE A 99 2.42 -6.88 -2.07
C PHE A 99 3.32 -5.80 -1.44
N HIS A 100 3.09 -4.52 -1.77
CA HIS A 100 3.78 -3.39 -1.17
C HIS A 100 3.53 -3.30 0.35
N LEU A 101 2.28 -3.42 0.77
CA LEU A 101 1.89 -3.35 2.18
C LEU A 101 2.55 -4.45 3.02
N TYR A 102 2.37 -5.72 2.62
CA TYR A 102 2.95 -6.86 3.33
C TYR A 102 4.48 -6.85 3.27
N GLY A 103 5.04 -6.53 2.10
CA GLY A 103 6.49 -6.43 1.92
C GLY A 103 7.12 -5.36 2.82
N SER A 104 6.45 -4.22 2.99
CA SER A 104 6.90 -3.14 3.87
C SER A 104 6.90 -3.55 5.33
N ILE A 105 5.81 -4.17 5.81
CA ILE A 105 5.69 -4.64 7.19
C ILE A 105 6.80 -5.65 7.50
N LEU A 106 6.93 -6.69 6.67
CA LEU A 106 7.94 -7.73 6.88
C LEU A 106 9.36 -7.18 6.80
N SER A 107 9.65 -6.26 5.86
CA SER A 107 10.96 -5.62 5.75
C SER A 107 11.31 -4.83 7.00
N LEU A 108 10.38 -4.02 7.53
CA LEU A 108 10.58 -3.25 8.75
C LEU A 108 10.74 -4.16 9.97
N SER A 109 9.98 -5.26 10.05
CA SER A 109 10.15 -6.30 11.07
C SER A 109 11.54 -6.94 11.00
N CYS A 110 12.02 -7.31 9.81
CA CYS A 110 13.38 -7.84 9.64
C CYS A 110 14.44 -6.83 10.11
N VAL A 111 14.31 -5.54 9.74
CA VAL A 111 15.21 -4.48 10.21
C VAL A 111 15.18 -4.38 11.74
N ALA A 112 14.00 -4.40 12.36
CA ALA A 112 13.85 -4.34 13.81
C ALA A 112 14.52 -5.54 14.51
N VAL A 113 14.31 -6.76 14.00
CA VAL A 113 14.95 -7.97 14.52
C VAL A 113 16.46 -7.88 14.38
N PHE A 114 16.98 -7.47 13.22
CA PHE A 114 18.43 -7.32 13.04
C PHE A 114 19.04 -6.29 13.99
N ARG A 115 18.35 -5.17 14.21
CA ARG A 115 18.79 -4.14 15.18
C ARG A 115 18.77 -4.70 16.60
N PHE A 116 17.74 -5.44 16.97
CA PHE A 116 17.64 -6.08 18.27
C PHE A 116 18.78 -7.10 18.49
N LEU A 117 19.03 -7.99 17.51
CA LEU A 117 20.12 -8.97 17.57
C LEU A 117 21.50 -8.34 17.73
N VAL A 118 21.75 -7.20 17.07
CA VAL A 118 23.01 -6.46 17.20
C VAL A 118 23.22 -5.95 18.62
N VAL A 119 22.16 -5.51 19.29
CA VAL A 119 22.23 -4.99 20.66
C VAL A 119 22.47 -6.13 21.66
N ILE A 120 21.79 -7.27 21.48
CA ILE A 120 21.88 -8.38 22.44
C ILE A 120 23.09 -9.30 22.22
N GLN A 121 23.63 -9.39 21.01
CA GLN A 121 24.73 -10.31 20.67
C GLN A 121 25.92 -9.58 20.03
N PRO A 122 26.71 -8.80 20.80
CA PRO A 122 27.84 -8.03 20.28
C PRO A 122 28.88 -8.88 19.54
N LEU A 123 29.04 -10.15 19.92
CA LEU A 123 29.98 -11.08 19.28
C LEU A 123 29.54 -11.56 17.89
N ARG A 124 28.22 -11.56 17.58
CA ARG A 124 27.68 -11.98 16.26
C ARG A 124 27.34 -10.81 15.34
N VAL A 125 27.65 -9.58 15.75
CA VAL A 125 27.34 -8.36 14.98
C VAL A 125 27.95 -8.40 13.58
N VAL A 126 29.18 -8.93 13.45
CA VAL A 126 29.87 -8.99 12.16
C VAL A 126 29.11 -9.89 11.18
N GLU A 127 28.61 -11.05 11.63
CA GLU A 127 27.81 -11.97 10.82
C GLU A 127 26.48 -11.32 10.42
N VAL A 128 25.71 -10.82 11.39
CA VAL A 128 24.37 -10.25 11.16
C VAL A 128 24.38 -9.01 10.26
N GLN A 129 25.48 -8.27 10.23
CA GLN A 129 25.66 -7.09 9.38
C GLN A 129 26.12 -7.42 7.96
N GLN A 130 26.46 -8.69 7.65
CA GLN A 130 26.87 -9.07 6.31
C GLN A 130 25.76 -8.86 5.29
N LYS A 131 26.16 -8.44 4.09
CA LYS A 131 25.25 -8.18 2.98
C LYS A 131 24.37 -9.38 2.63
N VAL A 132 24.90 -10.59 2.78
CA VAL A 132 24.21 -11.85 2.49
C VAL A 132 22.91 -11.96 3.30
N TRP A 133 22.92 -11.64 4.58
CA TRP A 133 21.70 -11.68 5.41
C TRP A 133 20.66 -10.64 5.00
N GLY A 134 21.10 -9.48 4.51
CA GLY A 134 20.18 -8.48 3.92
C GLY A 134 19.51 -9.00 2.65
N ILE A 135 20.29 -9.65 1.77
CA ILE A 135 19.77 -10.25 0.53
C ILE A 135 18.80 -11.40 0.85
N VAL A 136 19.17 -12.29 1.76
CA VAL A 136 18.33 -13.41 2.21
C VAL A 136 17.03 -12.87 2.81
N ALA A 137 17.09 -11.85 3.67
CA ALA A 137 15.91 -11.22 4.24
C ALA A 137 14.99 -10.65 3.14
N CYS A 138 15.53 -9.93 2.16
CA CYS A 138 14.74 -9.45 1.03
C CYS A 138 14.07 -10.60 0.27
N LEU A 139 14.80 -11.67 -0.05
CA LEU A 139 14.23 -12.83 -0.75
C LEU A 139 13.10 -13.49 0.05
N VAL A 140 13.29 -13.65 1.36
CA VAL A 140 12.26 -14.19 2.26
C VAL A 140 11.03 -13.28 2.26
N VAL A 141 11.20 -11.97 2.40
CA VAL A 141 10.09 -11.00 2.35
C VAL A 141 9.32 -11.15 1.04
N TRP A 142 10.01 -11.19 -0.10
CA TRP A 142 9.37 -11.33 -1.41
C TRP A 142 8.57 -12.63 -1.54
N ILE A 143 9.12 -13.77 -1.11
CA ILE A 143 8.44 -15.07 -1.18
C ILE A 143 7.22 -15.08 -0.26
N VAL A 144 7.36 -14.63 0.98
CA VAL A 144 6.28 -14.63 1.96
C VAL A 144 5.17 -13.68 1.53
N SER A 145 5.49 -12.45 1.11
CA SER A 145 4.49 -11.50 0.60
C SER A 145 3.80 -12.03 -0.65
N ALA A 146 4.52 -12.66 -1.58
CA ALA A 146 3.89 -13.27 -2.76
C ALA A 146 2.94 -14.42 -2.37
N ALA A 147 3.35 -15.28 -1.42
CA ALA A 147 2.54 -16.39 -0.93
C ALA A 147 1.26 -15.90 -0.23
N GLU A 148 1.33 -14.85 0.57
CA GLU A 148 0.17 -14.24 1.25
C GLU A 148 -0.78 -13.53 0.28
N VAL A 149 -0.26 -12.88 -0.75
CA VAL A 149 -1.07 -12.14 -1.71
C VAL A 149 -1.71 -13.05 -2.77
N THR A 150 -1.09 -14.19 -3.10
CA THR A 150 -1.62 -15.16 -4.06
C THR A 150 -3.10 -15.56 -3.81
N PRO A 151 -3.52 -15.97 -2.59
CA PRO A 151 -4.92 -16.27 -2.33
C PRO A 151 -5.82 -15.02 -2.39
N MET A 152 -5.29 -13.80 -2.20
CA MET A 152 -6.09 -12.59 -2.37
C MET A 152 -6.45 -12.32 -3.84
N LEU A 153 -5.62 -12.77 -4.79
CA LEU A 153 -5.88 -12.60 -6.22
C LEU A 153 -7.17 -13.29 -6.69
N THR A 154 -7.59 -14.36 -6.02
CA THR A 154 -8.85 -15.05 -6.35
C THR A 154 -10.07 -14.26 -5.92
N PHE A 155 -9.95 -13.36 -4.94
CA PHE A 155 -11.04 -12.49 -4.49
C PHE A 155 -11.14 -11.20 -5.31
N ILE A 156 -10.09 -10.81 -6.04
CA ILE A 156 -10.12 -9.65 -6.93
C ILE A 156 -10.91 -10.01 -8.19
N SER A 157 -11.96 -9.24 -8.44
CA SER A 157 -12.86 -9.45 -9.58
C SER A 157 -13.31 -8.12 -10.18
N LEU A 158 -13.55 -8.13 -11.50
CA LEU A 158 -14.30 -7.07 -12.15
C LEU A 158 -15.79 -7.35 -12.02
N THR A 159 -16.55 -6.35 -11.57
CA THR A 159 -18.01 -6.42 -11.51
C THR A 159 -18.60 -5.37 -12.43
N HIS A 160 -19.56 -5.76 -13.27
CA HIS A 160 -20.29 -4.85 -14.15
C HIS A 160 -21.63 -4.50 -13.51
N LYS A 161 -21.88 -3.20 -13.29
CA LYS A 161 -23.15 -2.70 -12.74
C LYS A 161 -23.48 -1.36 -13.39
N ASP A 162 -24.71 -1.22 -13.88
CA ASP A 162 -25.24 0.04 -14.44
C ASP A 162 -24.33 0.69 -15.49
N ASN A 163 -23.82 -0.11 -16.43
CA ASN A 163 -22.87 0.29 -17.49
C ASN A 163 -21.48 0.77 -16.99
N MET A 164 -21.19 0.60 -15.70
CA MET A 164 -19.87 0.85 -15.10
C MET A 164 -19.20 -0.47 -14.74
N THR A 165 -17.87 -0.46 -14.74
CA THR A 165 -17.05 -1.62 -14.36
C THR A 165 -16.27 -1.29 -13.10
N PHE A 166 -16.46 -2.06 -12.04
CA PHE A 166 -15.79 -1.84 -10.76
C PHE A 166 -14.69 -2.87 -10.55
N CYS A 167 -13.54 -2.42 -10.03
CA CYS A 167 -12.45 -3.28 -9.62
C CYS A 167 -12.54 -3.48 -8.10
N ILE A 168 -13.20 -4.56 -7.68
CA ILE A 168 -13.45 -4.87 -6.27
C ILE A 168 -12.34 -5.75 -5.69
N ASP A 169 -11.99 -5.47 -4.43
CA ASP A 169 -11.12 -6.27 -3.59
C ASP A 169 -11.81 -6.54 -2.24
N PHE A 170 -11.14 -7.30 -1.36
CA PHE A 170 -11.67 -7.62 -0.03
C PHE A 170 -11.95 -6.37 0.84
N LEU A 171 -11.17 -5.30 0.67
CA LEU A 171 -11.32 -4.04 1.40
C LEU A 171 -12.49 -3.19 0.88
N THR A 172 -12.84 -3.34 -0.40
CA THR A 172 -13.95 -2.63 -1.07
C THR A 172 -15.27 -3.40 -0.92
N PHE A 173 -15.31 -4.52 -0.18
CA PHE A 173 -16.57 -5.20 0.11
C PHE A 173 -17.51 -4.26 0.89
N PRO A 174 -18.78 -4.11 0.45
CA PRO A 174 -19.72 -3.09 0.96
C PRO A 174 -20.05 -3.20 2.47
N LEU A 175 -19.62 -4.25 3.15
CA LEU A 175 -19.79 -4.43 4.60
C LEU A 175 -18.86 -3.54 5.45
N PHE A 176 -17.66 -3.17 4.98
CA PHE A 176 -16.69 -2.43 5.80
C PHE A 176 -16.85 -0.90 5.76
N LEU A 177 -17.23 -0.32 4.60
CA LEU A 177 -17.34 1.13 4.43
C LEU A 177 -18.65 1.71 4.99
N ASN A 178 -19.78 1.02 4.80
CA ASN A 178 -21.08 1.44 5.33
C ASN A 178 -21.07 1.53 6.86
N HIS A 179 -20.32 0.65 7.53
CA HIS A 179 -20.22 0.66 8.99
C HIS A 179 -19.33 1.82 9.50
N SER A 180 -18.32 2.23 8.73
CA SER A 180 -17.39 3.29 9.12
C SER A 180 -18.01 4.69 8.98
N CYS A 181 -18.79 4.95 7.92
CA CYS A 181 -19.48 6.23 7.73
C CYS A 181 -20.61 6.43 8.74
N ALA A 182 -21.41 5.38 8.99
CA ALA A 182 -22.45 5.40 10.02
C ALA A 182 -21.87 5.75 11.40
N ASN A 183 -20.76 5.13 11.80
CA ASN A 183 -20.09 5.43 13.06
C ASN A 183 -19.53 6.86 13.11
N PHE A 184 -18.94 7.37 12.03
CA PHE A 184 -18.40 8.73 11.98
C PHE A 184 -19.49 9.82 12.06
N LEU A 185 -20.61 9.65 11.35
CA LEU A 185 -21.77 10.54 11.43
C LEU A 185 -22.48 10.45 12.78
N HIS A 186 -22.52 9.27 13.40
CA HIS A 186 -23.05 9.10 14.75
C HIS A 186 -22.22 9.88 15.78
N VAL A 187 -20.89 9.86 15.66
CA VAL A 187 -19.98 10.64 16.51
C VAL A 187 -20.13 12.14 16.27
N LEU A 188 -20.26 12.58 15.02
CA LEU A 188 -20.47 14.00 14.69
C LEU A 188 -21.81 14.55 15.17
N ASN A 189 -22.88 13.76 15.08
CA ASN A 189 -24.18 14.14 15.62
C ASN A 189 -24.20 14.10 17.15
N ALA A 190 -23.47 13.17 17.78
CA ALA A 190 -23.30 13.14 19.23
C ALA A 190 -22.45 14.31 19.76
N ALA A 191 -21.55 14.86 18.94
CA ALA A 191 -20.75 16.04 19.29
C ALA A 191 -21.47 17.39 19.02
N ARG A 192 -22.66 17.36 18.40
CA ARG A 192 -23.52 18.53 18.15
C ARG A 192 -24.69 18.68 19.14
N LEU A 193 -24.77 17.80 20.14
CA LEU A 193 -25.71 17.85 21.28
C LEU A 193 -24.91 18.07 22.57
#